data_AF-A0A2L0X0K8-F1
#
_entry.id   AF-A0A2L0X0K8-F1
#
_cell.length_a   1.000
_cell.length_b   1.000
_cell.length_c   1.000
_cell.angle_alpha   90.00
_cell.angle_beta   90.00
_cell.angle_gamma   90.00
#
_symmetry.space_group_name_H-M   'P 1'
#
loop_
_entity.id
_entity.type
_entity.pdbx_description
1 polymer ?
#
loop_
_entity_poly.entity_id
_entity_poly.type
_entity_poly.pdbx_seq_one_letter_code
_entity_poly.pdbx_strand_id
1 'polypeptide(L)'
;MEHLIRVQNEYDRQVLVWLRGRIGDAALMSAARRVAADGKKPYLSTICRLLNIRAPSRRSFAEEARKTHRAVGERYLAQIRQILNQPAAQMKTAGHEVRPQATLF
;
A
#
# COMPACT_ATOMS: atom_id res chain seq x y z
N MET A 1 15.78 10.38 -6.10
CA MET A 1 14.94 11.61 -6.15
C MET A 1 14.77 12.28 -4.79
N GLU A 2 14.74 11.54 -3.69
CA GLU A 2 14.52 12.08 -2.33
C GLU A 2 15.65 13.02 -1.83
N HIS A 3 16.81 13.04 -2.49
CA HIS A 3 17.91 13.92 -2.13
C HIS A 3 17.70 15.38 -2.57
N LEU A 4 16.75 15.65 -3.47
CA LEU A 4 16.52 16.98 -4.05
C LEU A 4 15.45 17.79 -3.31
N ILE A 5 14.62 17.16 -2.49
CA ILE A 5 13.49 17.79 -1.81
C ILE A 5 13.65 17.56 -0.31
N ARG A 6 13.41 18.59 0.49
CA ARG A 6 13.46 18.46 1.94
C ARG A 6 12.18 17.75 2.42
N VAL A 7 12.33 16.52 2.88
CA VAL A 7 11.26 15.69 3.46
C VAL A 7 11.51 15.59 4.96
N GLN A 8 10.63 16.14 5.80
CA GLN A 8 10.81 16.11 7.26
C GLN A 8 9.75 15.29 8.00
N ASN A 9 8.55 15.17 7.43
CA ASN A 9 7.45 14.45 8.05
C ASN A 9 6.92 13.34 7.13
N GLU A 10 6.22 12.38 7.72
CA GLU A 10 5.46 11.35 7.01
C GLU A 10 4.43 11.98 6.06
N TYR A 11 3.83 13.10 6.45
CA TYR A 11 2.97 13.88 5.56
C TYR A 11 3.69 14.36 4.29
N ASP A 12 4.96 14.79 4.38
CA ASP A 12 5.72 15.19 3.21
C ASP A 12 5.98 13.99 2.28
N ARG A 13 6.23 12.80 2.85
CA ARG A 13 6.37 11.56 2.07
C ARG A 13 5.08 11.24 1.33
N GLN A 14 3.93 11.32 2.00
CA GLN A 14 2.62 11.06 1.41
C GLN A 14 2.31 12.04 0.27
N VAL A 15 2.56 13.33 0.48
CA VAL A 15 2.38 14.35 -0.56
C VAL A 15 3.34 14.13 -1.72
N LEU A 16 4.58 13.68 -1.48
CA LEU A 16 5.54 13.37 -2.54
C LEU A 16 5.08 12.18 -3.40
N VAL A 17 4.60 11.10 -2.78
CA VAL A 17 4.03 9.94 -3.49
C VAL A 17 2.81 10.36 -4.31
N TRP A 18 1.91 11.15 -3.72
CA TRP A 18 0.73 11.68 -4.40
C TRP A 18 1.10 12.57 -5.59
N LEU A 19 2.06 13.48 -5.41
CA LEU A 19 2.50 14.39 -6.46
C LEU A 19 3.16 13.60 -7.60
N ARG A 20 3.98 12.59 -7.28
CA ARG A 20 4.56 11.67 -8.26
C ARG A 20 3.48 10.97 -9.09
N GLY A 21 2.41 10.49 -8.46
CA GLY A 21 1.28 9.87 -9.17
C GLY A 21 0.54 10.83 -10.11
N ARG A 22 0.58 12.14 -9.83
CA ARG A 22 -0.17 13.15 -10.59
C ARG A 22 0.60 13.77 -11.77
N ILE A 23 1.87 14.12 -11.56
CA ILE A 23 2.68 14.84 -12.57
C ILE A 23 3.87 14.03 -13.09
N GLY A 24 4.15 12.88 -12.46
CA GLY A 24 5.33 12.08 -12.77
C GLY A 24 6.63 12.63 -12.19
N ASP A 25 7.62 11.75 -12.10
CA ASP A 25 8.92 12.04 -11.52
C ASP A 25 9.71 13.12 -12.28
N ALA A 26 9.63 13.12 -13.61
CA ALA A 26 10.39 14.06 -14.46
C ALA A 26 9.94 15.52 -14.28
N ALA A 27 8.63 15.75 -14.21
CA ALA A 27 8.07 17.08 -13.95
C ALA A 27 8.39 17.54 -12.53
N LEU A 28 8.32 16.63 -11.55
CA LEU A 28 8.67 16.90 -10.16
C LEU A 28 10.13 17.31 -10.00
N MET A 29 11.07 16.61 -10.65
CA MET A 29 12.49 16.98 -10.64
C MET A 29 12.74 18.35 -11.28
N SER A 30 12.09 18.63 -12.40
CA SER A 30 12.21 19.92 -13.11
C SER A 30 11.70 21.07 -12.24
N ALA A 31 10.57 20.88 -11.56
CA ALA A 31 10.05 21.84 -10.59
C ALA A 31 10.99 22.02 -9.39
N ALA A 32 11.50 20.93 -8.82
CA ALA A 32 12.44 20.99 -7.69
C ALA A 32 13.71 21.76 -8.06
N ARG A 33 14.27 21.57 -9.25
CA ARG A 33 15.45 22.32 -9.74
C ARG A 33 15.18 23.81 -9.91
N ARG A 34 13.98 24.20 -10.40
CA ARG A 34 13.61 25.61 -10.55
C ARG A 34 13.43 26.34 -9.21
N VAL A 35 13.02 25.62 -8.16
CA VAL A 35 12.81 26.19 -6.82
C VAL A 35 14.06 26.11 -5.95
N ALA A 36 15.00 25.23 -6.27
CA ALA A 36 16.25 25.09 -5.53
C ALA A 36 17.10 26.36 -5.66
N ALA A 37 16.95 27.26 -4.70
CA ALA A 37 17.80 28.44 -4.57
C ALA A 37 19.07 28.07 -3.79
N ASP A 38 20.23 28.49 -4.31
CA ASP A 38 21.50 28.55 -3.57
C ASP A 38 21.92 27.22 -2.89
N GLY A 39 21.72 26.09 -3.57
CA GLY A 39 22.12 24.77 -3.08
C GLY A 39 21.28 24.24 -1.90
N LYS A 40 20.21 24.93 -1.49
CA LYS A 40 19.30 24.49 -0.42
C LYS A 40 18.16 23.66 -0.99
N LYS A 41 17.88 22.53 -0.34
CA LYS A 41 16.78 21.64 -0.71
C LYS A 41 15.44 22.36 -0.48
N PRO A 42 14.61 22.59 -1.51
CA PRO A 42 13.32 23.25 -1.36
C PRO A 42 12.35 22.40 -0.54
N TYR A 43 11.48 23.08 0.20
CA TYR A 43 10.34 22.44 0.87
C TYR A 43 9.27 22.03 -0.15
N LEU A 44 8.58 20.93 0.14
CA LEU A 44 7.50 20.42 -0.70
C LEU A 44 6.34 21.42 -0.84
N SER A 45 6.09 22.24 0.19
CA SER A 45 5.10 23.31 0.16
C SER A 45 5.43 24.42 -0.86
N THR A 46 6.72 24.69 -1.10
CA THR A 46 7.17 25.66 -2.11
C THR A 46 6.98 25.08 -3.51
N ILE A 47 7.26 23.79 -3.71
CA ILE A 47 7.02 23.09 -4.98
C ILE A 47 5.53 23.07 -5.31
N CYS A 48 4.66 22.75 -4.35
CA CYS A 48 3.21 22.77 -4.55
C CYS A 48 2.70 24.17 -4.94
N ARG A 49 3.24 25.22 -4.31
CA ARG A 49 2.95 26.62 -4.67
C ARG A 49 3.42 26.98 -6.08
N LEU A 50 4.65 26.60 -6.46
CA LEU A 50 5.17 26.85 -7.81
C LEU A 50 4.30 26.18 -8.88
N LEU A 51 3.86 24.96 -8.62
CA LEU A 51 3.02 24.19 -9.54
C LEU A 51 1.55 24.65 -9.52
N ASN A 52 1.19 25.58 -8.63
CA ASN A 52 -0.18 26.00 -8.36
C ASN A 52 -1.12 24.82 -8.04
N ILE A 53 -0.58 23.76 -7.42
CA ILE A 53 -1.32 22.54 -7.06
C ILE A 53 -1.59 22.59 -5.55
N ARG A 54 -2.87 22.46 -5.19
CA ARG A 54 -3.28 22.28 -3.79
C ARG A 54 -3.08 20.82 -3.38
N ALA A 55 -2.15 20.58 -2.46
CA ALA A 55 -1.93 19.26 -1.87
C ALA A 55 -3.15 18.83 -1.01
N PRO A 56 -3.47 17.52 -0.95
CA PRO A 56 -4.52 17.00 -0.08
C PRO A 56 -4.20 17.28 1.40
N SER A 57 -5.23 17.47 2.21
CA SER A 57 -5.04 17.69 3.66
C SER A 57 -4.51 16.42 4.34
N ARG A 58 -3.84 16.57 5.50
CA ARG A 58 -3.43 15.43 6.36
C ARG A 58 -4.59 14.48 6.66
N ARG A 59 -5.79 15.02 6.88
CA ARG A 59 -7.00 14.23 7.15
C ARG A 59 -7.38 13.36 5.97
N SER A 60 -7.30 13.89 4.76
CA SER A 60 -7.60 13.15 3.53
C SER A 60 -6.65 11.96 3.36
N PHE A 61 -5.36 12.14 3.62
CA PHE A 61 -4.41 11.02 3.60
C PHE A 61 -4.68 9.99 4.71
N ALA A 62 -5.01 10.44 5.92
CA ALA A 62 -5.35 9.53 7.01
C ALA A 62 -6.61 8.70 6.72
N GLU A 63 -7.61 9.29 6.07
CA GLU A 63 -8.82 8.59 5.63
C GLU A 63 -8.50 7.56 4.54
N GLU A 64 -7.64 7.90 3.58
CA GLU A 64 -7.23 6.99 2.52
C GLU A 64 -6.39 5.81 3.05
N ALA A 65 -5.49 6.09 4.00
CA ALA A 65 -4.74 5.06 4.71
C ALA A 65 -5.67 4.12 5.48
N ARG A 66 -6.69 4.66 6.19
CA ARG A 66 -7.70 3.85 6.89
C ARG A 66 -8.49 2.94 5.94
N LYS A 67 -8.90 3.45 4.77
CA LYS A 67 -9.58 2.63 3.75
C LYS A 67 -8.68 1.49 3.26
N THR A 68 -7.41 1.79 3.00
CA THR A 68 -6.43 0.80 2.53
C THR A 68 -6.18 -0.26 3.60
N HIS A 69 -5.95 0.14 4.85
CA HIS A 69 -5.76 -0.77 5.97
C HIS A 69 -6.99 -1.67 6.19
N ARG A 70 -8.20 -1.11 6.05
CA ARG A 70 -9.45 -1.88 6.12
C ARG A 70 -9.52 -2.90 4.98
N ALA A 71 -9.25 -2.51 3.73
CA ALA A 71 -9.28 -3.44 2.59
C ALA A 71 -8.27 -4.58 2.74
N VAL A 72 -7.06 -4.28 3.23
CA VAL A 72 -6.03 -5.28 3.55
C VAL A 72 -6.52 -6.21 4.67
N GLY A 73 -7.11 -5.67 5.74
CA GLY A 73 -7.71 -6.44 6.82
C GLY A 73 -8.81 -7.38 6.34
N GLU A 74 -9.73 -6.90 5.51
CA GLU A 74 -10.80 -7.72 4.90
C GLU A 74 -10.22 -8.84 4.03
N ARG A 75 -9.16 -8.56 3.25
CA ARG A 75 -8.47 -9.58 2.45
C ARG A 75 -7.86 -10.68 3.32
N TYR A 76 -7.16 -10.31 4.40
CA TYR A 76 -6.60 -11.29 5.33
C TYR A 76 -7.70 -12.07 6.05
N LEU A 77 -8.77 -11.42 6.51
CA LEU A 77 -9.91 -12.10 7.11
C LEU A 77 -10.58 -13.07 6.14
N ALA A 78 -10.75 -12.69 4.87
CA ALA A 78 -11.25 -13.59 3.84
C ALA A 78 -10.32 -14.80 3.65
N GLN A 79 -9.01 -14.60 3.63
CA GLN A 79 -8.03 -15.68 3.52
C GLN A 79 -8.04 -16.61 4.75
N ILE A 80 -8.13 -16.05 5.96
CA ILE A 80 -8.27 -16.83 7.19
C ILE A 80 -9.56 -17.64 7.14
N ARG A 81 -10.69 -17.02 6.76
CA ARG A 81 -11.96 -17.73 6.58
C ARG A 81 -11.83 -18.85 5.56
N GLN A 82 -11.14 -18.63 4.43
CA GLN A 82 -10.90 -19.69 3.44
C GLN A 82 -10.10 -20.86 4.03
N ILE A 83 -9.03 -20.60 4.79
CA ILE A 83 -8.22 -21.64 5.44
C ILE A 83 -9.05 -22.40 6.48
N LEU A 84 -9.85 -21.69 7.30
CA LEU A 84 -10.68 -22.31 8.32
C LEU A 84 -11.90 -23.06 7.73
N ASN A 85 -12.45 -22.58 6.60
CA ASN A 85 -13.52 -23.25 5.86
C ASN A 85 -13.00 -24.27 4.83
N GLN A 86 -11.69 -24.47 4.68
CA GLN A 86 -11.14 -25.67 4.04
C GLN A 86 -11.36 -26.81 5.05
N PRO A 87 -12.47 -27.57 4.96
CA PRO A 87 -12.83 -28.49 6.01
C PRO A 87 -11.99 -29.77 5.85
N ALA A 88 -11.94 -30.58 6.90
CA ALA A 88 -12.46 -31.95 7.02
C ALA A 88 -12.90 -32.78 5.76
N ALA A 89 -12.85 -32.26 4.53
CA ALA A 89 -13.01 -32.97 3.27
C ALA A 89 -11.89 -33.98 3.01
N GLN A 90 -10.66 -33.73 3.49
CA GLN A 90 -9.62 -34.77 3.51
C GLN A 90 -9.91 -35.89 4.52
N MET A 91 -10.66 -35.59 5.58
CA MET A 91 -10.95 -36.54 6.67
C MET A 91 -12.12 -37.50 6.33
N LYS A 92 -12.93 -37.20 5.29
CA LYS A 92 -13.99 -38.11 4.80
C LYS A 92 -13.50 -39.12 3.76
N THR A 93 -12.41 -38.84 3.05
CA THR A 93 -11.79 -39.79 2.10
C THR A 93 -10.88 -40.82 2.78
N ALA A 94 -10.39 -40.55 3.99
CA ALA A 94 -9.57 -41.52 4.73
C ALA A 94 -10.39 -42.58 5.51
N GLY A 95 -11.72 -42.47 5.53
CA GLY A 95 -12.60 -43.33 6.32
C GLY A 95 -13.30 -44.47 5.56
N HIS A 96 -13.02 -44.69 4.27
CA HIS A 96 -13.75 -45.68 3.46
C HIS A 96 -12.88 -46.75 2.75
N GLU A 97 -11.62 -46.94 3.12
CA GLU A 97 -10.94 -48.21 2.77
C GLU A 97 -11.40 -49.31 3.73
N VAL A 98 -12.57 -49.85 3.38
CA VAL A 98 -13.15 -51.07 3.95
C VAL A 98 -12.15 -52.20 3.75
N ARG A 99 -11.60 -52.67 4.87
CA ARG A 99 -10.78 -53.89 5.00
C ARG A 99 -11.55 -55.08 4.42
N PRO A 100 -11.08 -55.77 3.36
CA PRO A 100 -11.61 -57.08 3.05
C PRO A 100 -11.10 -58.04 4.13
N GLN A 101 -12.05 -58.61 4.87
CA GLN A 101 -11.81 -59.79 5.69
C GLN A 101 -11.31 -60.91 4.78
N ALA A 102 -10.06 -61.35 4.96
CA ALA A 102 -9.64 -62.65 4.49
C ALA A 102 -10.00 -63.66 5.59
N THR A 103 -11.15 -64.31 5.40
CA THR A 103 -11.61 -65.43 6.21
C THR A 103 -11.39 -66.71 5.39
N LEU A 104 -10.77 -67.72 6.02
CA LEU A 104 -10.68 -69.14 5.63
C LEU A 104 -9.73 -69.45 4.44
N PHE A 105 -8.83 -70.45 4.46
CA PHE A 105 -8.67 -71.71 5.18
C PHE A 105 -7.19 -71.99 5.46
#